data_AF-A0A6P0DUD7-F1
#
_entry.id   AF-A0A6P0DUD7-F1
#
_cell.length_a   1.000
_cell.length_b   1.000
_cell.length_c   1.000
_cell.angle_alpha   90.00
_cell.angle_beta   90.00
_cell.angle_gamma   90.00
#
_symmetry.space_group_name_H-M   'P 1'
#
loop_
_entity.id
_entity.type
_entity.pdbx_description
1 polymer ?
#
loop_
_entity_poly.entity_id
_entity_poly.type
_entity_poly.pdbx_seq_one_letter_code
_entity_poly.pdbx_strand_id
1 'polypeptide(L)'
;GELVTERSGVLNLGVEGMMIMGAVAAFAGAQISGSPYVGIVCGIAAGALFSLLFAFLTLTLVANQVATGLALTLLGLGASGMLGEAYVGMPGIRLGEIVIPVLSDIPVVGHVLFRQDLIFYLSIALVVGVSWFLFR
;
A
#
# COMPACT_ATOMS: atom_id res chain seq x y z
N GLY A 1 0.71 7.82 -3.93
CA GLY A 1 1.42 7.21 -5.07
C GLY A 1 0.90 7.80 -6.35
N GLU A 2 -0.34 7.49 -6.71
CA GLU A 2 -0.99 7.89 -7.95
C GLU A 2 -0.89 9.39 -8.28
N LEU A 3 -1.16 10.28 -7.32
CA LEU A 3 -0.95 11.72 -7.49
C LEU A 3 0.44 12.08 -8.06
N VAL A 4 1.50 11.45 -7.53
CA VAL A 4 2.88 11.71 -7.97
C VAL A 4 3.07 11.22 -9.41
N THR A 5 2.52 10.05 -9.73
CA THR A 5 2.58 9.45 -11.06
C THR A 5 1.85 10.32 -12.09
N GLU A 6 0.62 10.76 -11.80
CA GLU A 6 -0.13 11.66 -12.69
C GLU A 6 0.59 12.99 -12.92
N ARG A 7 1.17 13.56 -11.86
CA ARG A 7 1.97 14.80 -11.95
C ARG A 7 3.22 14.63 -12.80
N SER A 8 3.75 13.41 -12.93
CA SER A 8 4.86 13.10 -13.84
C SER A 8 4.45 12.89 -15.29
N GLY A 9 3.15 13.00 -15.61
CA GLY A 9 2.61 12.81 -16.96
C GLY A 9 2.36 11.34 -17.32
N VAL A 10 2.35 10.44 -16.33
CA VAL A 10 2.09 9.01 -16.51
C VAL A 10 0.72 8.68 -15.92
N LEU A 11 -0.16 8.10 -16.73
CA LEU A 11 -1.48 7.62 -16.29
C LEU A 11 -1.36 6.16 -15.89
N ASN A 12 -1.45 5.86 -14.59
CA ASN A 12 -1.30 4.50 -14.07
C ASN A 12 -2.64 3.89 -13.63
N LEU A 13 -3.37 3.33 -14.59
CA LEU A 13 -4.59 2.56 -14.32
C LEU A 13 -4.31 1.18 -13.69
N GLY A 14 -3.04 0.81 -13.54
CA GLY A 14 -2.57 -0.42 -12.90
C GLY A 14 -2.49 -0.34 -11.37
N VAL A 15 -2.75 0.83 -10.78
CA VAL A 15 -2.57 1.09 -9.34
C VAL A 15 -3.44 0.18 -8.47
N GLU A 16 -4.65 -0.15 -8.92
CA GLU A 16 -5.56 -1.04 -8.20
C GLU A 16 -4.97 -2.45 -8.09
N GLY A 17 -4.42 -2.98 -9.19
CA GLY A 17 -3.68 -4.25 -9.16
C GLY A 17 -2.47 -4.23 -8.24
N MET A 18 -1.70 -3.13 -8.25
CA MET A 18 -0.55 -2.94 -7.34
C MET A 18 -1.00 -2.96 -5.87
N MET A 19 -2.12 -2.31 -5.55
CA MET A 19 -2.66 -2.23 -4.19
C MET A 19 -3.11 -3.60 -3.68
N ILE A 20 -3.90 -4.34 -4.47
CA ILE A 20 -4.44 -5.64 -4.04
C ILE A 20 -3.31 -6.67 -3.88
N MET A 21 -2.32 -6.66 -4.77
CA MET A 21 -1.13 -7.51 -4.64
C MET A 21 -0.30 -7.15 -3.41
N GLY A 22 -0.13 -5.86 -3.13
CA GLY A 22 0.49 -5.40 -1.89
C GLY A 22 -0.27 -5.88 -0.64
N ALA A 23 -1.60 -5.83 -0.67
CA ALA A 23 -2.44 -6.27 0.45
C ALA A 23 -2.31 -7.78 0.73
N VAL A 24 -2.40 -8.61 -0.31
CA VAL A 24 -2.25 -10.07 -0.16
C VAL A 24 -0.83 -10.45 0.28
N ALA A 25 0.20 -9.82 -0.29
CA ALA A 25 1.57 -10.06 0.13
C ALA A 25 1.82 -9.63 1.59
N ALA A 26 1.22 -8.51 2.02
CA ALA A 26 1.33 -8.06 3.40
C ALA A 26 0.64 -9.01 4.38
N PHE A 27 -0.57 -9.46 4.04
CA PHE A 27 -1.31 -10.41 4.86
C PHE A 27 -0.57 -11.75 4.95
N ALA A 28 -0.17 -12.32 3.82
CA ALA A 28 0.58 -13.57 3.78
C ALA A 28 1.91 -13.48 4.54
N GLY A 29 2.67 -12.41 4.33
CA GLY A 29 3.93 -12.17 5.03
C GLY A 29 3.75 -12.05 6.54
N ALA A 30 2.68 -11.38 7.00
CA ALA A 30 2.35 -11.32 8.42
C ALA A 30 1.98 -12.72 8.96
N GLN A 31 1.10 -13.46 8.30
CA GLN A 31 0.65 -14.79 8.75
C GLN A 31 1.80 -15.80 8.84
N ILE A 32 2.66 -15.86 7.83
CA ILE A 32 3.79 -16.81 7.80
C ILE A 32 4.82 -16.49 8.90
N SER A 33 5.11 -15.21 9.11
CA SER A 33 6.15 -14.78 10.06
C SER A 33 5.66 -14.61 11.50
N GLY A 34 4.35 -14.52 11.70
CA GLY A 34 3.74 -14.11 12.97
C GLY A 34 3.93 -12.62 13.30
N SER A 35 4.57 -11.82 12.41
CA SER A 35 4.93 -10.44 12.67
C SER A 35 4.24 -9.47 11.69
N PRO A 36 3.45 -8.49 12.19
CA PRO A 36 2.81 -7.51 11.32
C PRO A 36 3.81 -6.63 10.57
N TYR A 37 5.00 -6.40 11.14
CA TYR A 37 6.05 -5.59 10.52
C TYR A 37 6.67 -6.26 9.29
N VAL A 38 6.82 -7.59 9.32
CA VAL A 38 7.28 -8.35 8.15
C VAL A 38 6.23 -8.26 7.04
N GLY A 39 4.93 -8.35 7.40
CA GLY A 39 3.83 -8.11 6.48
C GLY A 39 3.93 -6.75 5.77
N ILE A 40 4.18 -5.66 6.53
CA ILE A 40 4.37 -4.33 5.94
C ILE A 40 5.47 -4.32 4.89
N VAL A 41 6.64 -4.91 5.20
CA VAL A 41 7.77 -4.99 4.26
C VAL A 41 7.41 -5.80 3.02
N CYS A 42 6.73 -6.95 3.18
CA CYS A 42 6.26 -7.77 2.06
C CYS A 42 5.28 -7.00 1.16
N GLY A 43 4.34 -6.25 1.72
CA GLY A 43 3.40 -5.43 0.96
C GLY A 43 4.09 -4.30 0.19
N ILE A 44 5.01 -3.59 0.84
CA ILE A 44 5.83 -2.55 0.19
C ILE A 44 6.62 -3.15 -0.98
N ALA A 45 7.27 -4.29 -0.76
CA ALA A 45 8.06 -4.96 -1.78
C ALA A 45 7.19 -5.40 -2.97
N ALA A 46 6.03 -6.00 -2.73
CA ALA A 46 5.12 -6.43 -3.79
C ALA A 46 4.58 -5.25 -4.60
N GLY A 47 4.13 -4.18 -3.94
CA GLY A 47 3.68 -2.96 -4.62
C GLY A 47 4.80 -2.30 -5.43
N ALA A 48 6.01 -2.23 -4.89
CA ALA A 48 7.18 -1.72 -5.58
C ALA A 48 7.54 -2.57 -6.81
N LEU A 49 7.52 -3.90 -6.70
CA LEU A 49 7.78 -4.81 -7.82
C LEU A 49 6.76 -4.64 -8.95
N PHE A 50 5.46 -4.56 -8.63
CA PHE A 50 4.43 -4.32 -9.65
C PHE A 50 4.55 -2.92 -10.27
N SER A 51 4.89 -1.90 -9.47
CA SER A 51 5.16 -0.55 -9.98
C SER A 51 6.39 -0.51 -10.90
N LEU A 52 7.46 -1.22 -10.54
CA LEU A 52 8.65 -1.37 -11.39
C LEU A 52 8.34 -2.11 -12.69
N LEU A 53 7.52 -3.17 -12.64
CA LEU A 53 7.07 -3.86 -13.84
C LEU A 53 6.29 -2.91 -14.77
N PHE A 54 5.34 -2.15 -14.23
CA PHE A 54 4.60 -1.15 -15.00
C PHE A 54 5.54 -0.08 -15.60
N ALA A 55 6.48 0.44 -14.81
CA ALA A 55 7.46 1.42 -15.26
C ALA A 55 8.36 0.86 -16.36
N PHE A 56 8.83 -0.38 -16.25
CA PHE A 56 9.62 -1.03 -17.28
C PHE A 56 8.85 -1.14 -18.60
N LEU A 57 7.62 -1.63 -18.56
CA LEU A 57 6.77 -1.78 -19.75
C LEU A 57 6.47 -0.43 -20.41
N THR A 58 6.13 0.59 -19.62
CA THR A 58 5.65 1.88 -20.16
C THR A 58 6.77 2.86 -20.47
N LEU A 59 7.85 2.88 -19.69
CA LEU A 59 8.97 3.82 -19.87
C LEU A 59 10.09 3.22 -20.71
N THR A 60 10.41 1.93 -20.56
CA THR A 60 11.52 1.30 -21.31
C THR A 60 11.04 0.72 -22.63
N LEU A 61 9.92 -0.02 -22.62
CA LEU A 61 9.39 -0.66 -23.83
C LEU A 61 8.38 0.22 -24.59
N VAL A 62 8.06 1.41 -24.06
CA VAL A 62 7.14 2.38 -24.69
C VAL A 62 5.77 1.75 -24.97
N ALA A 63 5.33 0.84 -24.11
CA ALA A 63 4.01 0.24 -24.21
C ALA A 63 2.91 1.26 -23.88
N ASN A 64 1.71 1.02 -24.41
CA ASN A 64 0.55 1.86 -24.12
C ASN A 64 0.17 1.78 -22.63
N GLN A 65 0.30 2.90 -21.92
CA GLN A 65 0.06 3.00 -20.47
C GLN A 65 -1.35 2.56 -20.05
N VAL A 66 -2.37 2.87 -20.85
CA VAL A 66 -3.76 2.51 -20.55
C VAL A 66 -3.95 1.00 -20.65
N ALA A 67 -3.54 0.40 -21.77
CA ALA A 67 -3.66 -1.05 -21.97
C ALA A 67 -2.82 -1.83 -20.96
N THR A 68 -1.57 -1.41 -20.74
CA THR A 68 -0.68 -2.02 -19.75
C THR A 68 -1.22 -1.87 -18.33
N GLY A 69 -1.75 -0.70 -17.96
CA GLY A 69 -2.34 -0.46 -16.65
C GLY A 69 -3.54 -1.38 -16.39
N LEU A 70 -4.49 -1.43 -17.31
CA LEU A 70 -5.66 -2.31 -17.21
C LEU A 70 -5.26 -3.79 -17.13
N ALA A 71 -4.31 -4.23 -17.95
CA ALA A 71 -3.79 -5.59 -17.91
C ALA A 71 -3.13 -5.92 -16.56
N LEU A 72 -2.39 -4.96 -15.98
CA LEU A 72 -1.72 -5.13 -14.69
C LEU A 72 -2.73 -5.15 -13.53
N THR A 73 -3.83 -4.40 -13.64
CA THR A 73 -4.96 -4.49 -12.69
C THR A 73 -5.64 -5.85 -12.74
N LEU A 74 -5.95 -6.37 -13.93
CA LEU A 74 -6.52 -7.70 -14.10
C LEU A 74 -5.58 -8.80 -13.60
N LEU A 75 -4.28 -8.68 -13.90
CA LEU A 75 -3.26 -9.58 -13.37
C LEU A 75 -3.22 -9.53 -11.84
N GLY A 76 -3.23 -8.33 -11.26
CA GLY A 76 -3.22 -8.14 -9.81
C GLY A 76 -4.43 -8.79 -9.14
N LEU A 77 -5.64 -8.55 -9.67
CA LEU A 77 -6.87 -9.19 -9.20
C LEU A 77 -6.77 -10.73 -9.26
N GLY A 78 -6.43 -11.29 -10.42
CA GLY A 78 -6.35 -12.74 -10.60
C GLY A 78 -5.27 -13.39 -9.72
N ALA A 79 -4.06 -12.85 -9.73
CA ALA A 79 -2.94 -13.37 -8.95
C ALA A 79 -3.19 -13.25 -7.44
N SER A 80 -3.75 -12.12 -6.99
CA SER A 80 -4.09 -11.91 -5.59
C SER A 80 -5.15 -12.90 -5.10
N GLY A 81 -6.14 -13.24 -5.95
CA GLY A 81 -7.16 -14.24 -5.61
C GLY A 81 -6.53 -15.62 -5.40
N MET A 82 -5.69 -16.05 -6.34
CA MET A 82 -5.02 -17.36 -6.25
C MET A 82 -4.05 -17.44 -5.07
N LEU A 83 -3.25 -16.40 -4.82
CA LEU A 83 -2.29 -16.37 -3.72
C LEU A 83 -2.98 -16.16 -2.36
N GLY A 84 -4.09 -15.44 -2.36
CA GLY A 84 -4.87 -15.09 -1.17
C GLY A 84 -5.82 -16.19 -0.71
N GLU A 85 -6.19 -17.14 -1.59
CA GLU A 85 -7.20 -18.17 -1.33
C GLU A 85 -6.95 -18.93 -0.01
N ALA A 86 -5.71 -19.34 0.24
CA ALA A 86 -5.34 -20.08 1.45
C ALA A 86 -5.51 -19.27 2.75
N TYR A 87 -5.60 -17.94 2.65
CA TYR A 87 -5.69 -17.01 3.77
C TYR A 87 -7.12 -16.50 4.02
N VAL A 88 -8.07 -16.86 3.15
CA VAL A 88 -9.47 -16.43 3.28
C VAL A 88 -10.05 -16.95 4.59
N GLY A 89 -10.68 -16.05 5.35
CA GLY A 89 -11.29 -16.37 6.65
C GLY A 89 -10.31 -16.45 7.82
N MET A 90 -9.00 -16.29 7.61
CA MET A 90 -8.04 -16.22 8.70
C MET A 90 -8.07 -14.85 9.39
N PRO A 91 -7.95 -14.79 10.74
CA PRO A 91 -7.84 -13.52 11.44
C PRO A 91 -6.50 -12.85 11.12
N GLY A 92 -6.53 -11.58 10.74
CA GLY A 92 -5.32 -10.80 10.50
C GLY A 92 -4.51 -10.55 11.78
N ILE A 93 -3.18 -10.56 11.65
CA ILE A 93 -2.28 -10.15 12.74
C ILE A 93 -2.31 -8.63 12.84
N ARG A 94 -2.72 -8.13 14.01
CA ARG A 94 -2.88 -6.68 14.24
C ARG A 94 -1.54 -6.02 14.53
N LEU A 95 -1.37 -4.79 14.05
CA LEU A 95 -0.33 -3.91 14.55
C LEU A 95 -0.65 -3.49 15.98
N GLY A 96 0.40 -3.28 16.79
CA GLY A 96 0.26 -2.64 18.09
C GLY A 96 -0.12 -1.17 17.96
N GLU A 97 -1.01 -0.71 18.82
CA GLU A 97 -1.39 0.70 18.92
C GLU A 97 -0.32 1.48 19.70
N ILE A 98 0.02 2.68 19.22
CA ILE A 98 0.85 3.63 19.94
C ILE A 98 -0.08 4.55 20.72
N VAL A 99 0.02 4.51 22.05
CA VAL A 99 -0.79 5.33 22.96
C VAL A 99 0.09 6.42 23.54
N ILE A 100 -0.27 7.69 23.27
CA ILE A 100 0.43 8.84 23.85
C ILE A 100 -0.30 9.24 25.15
N PRO A 101 0.27 8.96 26.33
CA PRO A 101 -0.39 9.25 27.59
C PRO A 101 -0.74 10.74 27.71
N VAL A 102 -1.87 11.07 28.35
CA VAL A 102 -2.45 12.41 28.50
C VAL A 102 -3.18 12.94 27.26
N LEU A 103 -2.63 12.79 26.05
CA LEU A 103 -3.28 13.28 24.81
C LEU A 103 -4.38 12.33 24.30
N SER A 104 -4.25 11.02 24.53
CA SER A 104 -5.28 10.05 24.14
C SER A 104 -6.57 10.16 24.97
N ASP A 105 -6.52 10.77 26.16
CA ASP A 105 -7.65 10.84 27.10
C ASP A 105 -8.64 11.97 26.78
N ILE A 106 -8.32 12.84 25.81
CA ILE A 106 -9.23 13.88 25.34
C ILE A 106 -10.44 13.20 24.67
N PRO A 107 -11.68 13.46 25.11
CA PRO A 107 -12.86 12.85 24.52
C PRO A 107 -12.96 13.24 23.04
N VAL A 108 -13.32 12.27 22.19
CA VAL A 108 -13.44 12.38 20.73
C VAL A 108 -12.10 12.57 20.00
N VAL A 109 -11.35 13.64 20.28
CA VAL A 109 -10.14 13.99 19.51
C VAL A 109 -8.93 13.14 19.92
N GLY A 110 -8.79 12.87 21.22
CA GLY A 110 -7.70 12.09 21.80
C GLY A 110 -7.65 10.68 21.23
N HIS A 111 -8.82 10.04 21.18
CA HIS A 111 -8.98 8.66 20.73
C HIS A 111 -8.77 8.51 19.22
N VAL A 112 -9.19 9.49 18.43
CA VAL A 112 -9.08 9.42 16.96
C VAL A 112 -7.65 9.64 16.48
N LEU A 113 -6.89 10.52 17.13
CA LEU A 113 -5.55 10.91 16.63
C LEU A 113 -4.38 10.31 17.43
N PHE A 114 -4.57 9.99 18.71
CA PHE A 114 -3.47 9.66 19.63
C PHE A 114 -3.52 8.21 20.16
N ARG A 115 -4.39 7.36 19.60
CA ARG A 115 -4.44 5.92 19.83
C ARG A 115 -4.54 5.21 18.47
N GLN A 116 -3.46 5.26 17.70
CA GLN A 116 -3.41 4.72 16.35
C GLN A 116 -2.15 3.87 16.16
N ASP A 117 -2.14 3.03 15.13
CA ASP A 117 -1.00 2.20 14.80
C ASP A 117 0.11 2.97 14.05
N LEU A 118 1.27 2.34 13.90
CA LEU A 118 2.43 2.94 13.23
C LEU A 118 2.14 3.37 11.77
N ILE A 119 1.33 2.61 11.02
CA ILE A 119 1.03 2.88 9.61
C ILE A 119 0.17 4.13 9.50
N PHE A 120 -0.75 4.38 10.43
CA PHE A 120 -1.50 5.63 10.47
C PHE A 120 -0.58 6.86 10.54
N TYR A 121 0.32 6.91 11.51
CA TYR A 121 1.23 8.04 11.67
C TYR A 121 2.17 8.19 10.47
N LEU A 122 2.68 7.07 9.95
CA LEU A 122 3.53 7.07 8.75
C LEU A 122 2.78 7.57 7.51
N SER A 123 1.49 7.25 7.36
CA SER A 123 0.66 7.74 6.25
C SER A 123 0.50 9.26 6.29
N ILE A 124 0.24 9.84 7.47
CA ILE A 124 0.14 11.30 7.64
C ILE A 124 1.48 11.97 7.32
N ALA A 125 2.59 11.42 7.84
CA ALA A 125 3.92 11.93 7.57
C ALA A 125 4.25 11.90 6.07
N LEU A 126 3.89 10.82 5.36
CA LEU A 126 4.06 10.71 3.91
C LEU A 126 3.21 11.71 3.15
N VAL A 127 1.94 11.91 3.53
CA VAL A 127 1.07 12.90 2.89
C VAL A 127 1.66 14.31 3.02
N VAL A 128 2.08 14.70 4.22
CA VAL A 128 2.71 16.00 4.46
C VAL A 128 4.02 16.13 3.69
N GLY A 129 4.88 15.11 3.74
CA GLY A 129 6.17 15.11 3.05
C GLY A 129 6.05 15.18 1.53
N VAL A 130 5.15 14.41 0.93
CA VAL A 130 4.89 14.43 -0.51
C VAL A 130 4.26 15.75 -0.94
N SER A 131 3.29 16.26 -0.17
CA SER A 131 2.68 17.57 -0.44
C SER A 131 3.74 18.67 -0.45
N TRP A 132 4.57 18.74 0.58
CA TRP A 132 5.64 19.72 0.64
C TRP A 132 6.63 19.59 -0.53
N PHE A 133 7.02 18.37 -0.89
CA PHE A 133 7.92 18.13 -2.02
C PHE A 133 7.32 18.55 -3.37
N LEU A 134 6.01 18.34 -3.59
CA LEU A 134 5.35 18.66 -4.86
C LEU A 134 4.99 20.14 -5.03
N PHE A 135 4.77 20.87 -3.93
CA PHE A 135 4.33 22.28 -3.93
C PHE A 135 5.42 23.27 -3.49
N ARG A 136 6.63 22.79 -3.25
CA ARG A 136 7.81 23.64 -3.11
C ARG A 136 8.24 24.16 -4.48
#